data_AF-A0A419YIA7-F1
#
_entry.id   AF-A0A419YIA7-F1
#
_cell.length_a   1.000
_cell.length_b   1.000
_cell.length_c   1.000
_cell.angle_alpha   90.00
_cell.angle_beta   90.00
_cell.angle_gamma   90.00
#
_symmetry.space_group_name_H-M   'P 1'
#
loop_
_entity.id
_entity.type
_entity.pdbx_description
1 polymer ?
#
loop_
_entity_poly.entity_id
_entity_poly.type
_entity_poly.pdbx_seq_one_letter_code
_entity_poly.pdbx_strand_id
1 'polypeptide(L)' 'MPGSMTIGHTDALVMLSHADAERLSALLAGLSALAASGRIPAEQLAALGGGEAPDRAELATWSRTLSGYLRNHL' A
#
# COMPACT_ATOMS: atom_id res chain seq x y z
N MET A 1 -1.13 -40.72 8.51
CA MET A 1 -0.34 -39.47 8.41
C MET A 1 -1.08 -38.51 7.47
N PRO A 2 -1.66 -37.41 7.98
CA PRO A 2 -2.14 -36.34 7.11
C PRO A 2 -0.94 -35.49 6.70
N GLY A 3 -0.66 -35.44 5.40
CA GLY A 3 0.29 -34.49 4.83
C GLY A 3 -0.26 -33.08 5.03
N SER A 4 0.42 -32.28 5.85
CA SER A 4 0.21 -30.84 5.89
C SER A 4 0.45 -30.27 4.50
N MET A 5 -0.64 -29.96 3.79
CA MET A 5 -0.62 -28.97 2.74
C MET A 5 -0.27 -27.64 3.40
N THR A 6 1.02 -27.31 3.40
CA THR A 6 1.47 -25.93 3.57
C THR A 6 0.97 -25.18 2.36
N ILE A 7 -0.28 -24.69 2.44
CA ILE A 7 -0.81 -23.69 1.51
C ILE A 7 0.22 -22.57 1.51
N GLY A 8 0.97 -22.47 0.42
CA GLY A 8 1.93 -21.42 0.19
C GLY A 8 1.22 -20.10 0.41
N HIS A 9 1.61 -19.39 1.45
CA HIS A 9 1.14 -18.03 1.77
C HIS A 9 1.61 -16.98 0.75
N THR A 10 1.92 -17.41 -0.48
CA THR A 10 2.55 -16.64 -1.54
C THR A 10 1.78 -16.71 -2.86
N ASP A 11 0.57 -17.30 -2.88
CA ASP A 11 -0.23 -17.46 -4.10
C ASP A 11 -1.39 -16.44 -4.25
N ALA A 12 -1.54 -15.54 -3.28
CA ALA A 12 -2.51 -14.44 -3.36
C ALA A 12 -1.86 -13.08 -3.66
N LEU A 13 -0.62 -13.07 -4.15
CA LEU A 13 -0.13 -11.93 -4.92
C LEU A 13 -0.83 -11.99 -6.28
N VAL A 14 -2.05 -11.46 -6.32
CA VAL A 14 -2.74 -11.10 -7.57
C VAL A 14 -1.68 -10.52 -8.50
N MET A 15 -1.43 -11.19 -9.64
CA MET A 15 -0.53 -10.68 -10.67
C MET A 15 -1.10 -9.38 -11.19
N LEU A 16 -0.72 -8.27 -10.55
CA LEU A 16 -1.03 -6.94 -11.01
C LEU A 16 -0.35 -6.80 -12.37
N SER A 17 -1.10 -6.37 -13.39
CA SER A 17 -0.49 -6.06 -14.68
C SER A 17 0.52 -4.93 -14.49
N HIS A 18 1.57 -4.89 -15.33
CA HIS A 18 2.59 -3.83 -15.24
C HIS A 18 1.96 -2.43 -15.26
N ALA A 19 0.94 -2.22 -16.11
CA ALA A 19 0.19 -0.97 -16.20
C ALA A 19 -0.61 -0.66 -14.92
N ASP A 20 -1.26 -1.65 -14.31
CA ASP A 20 -1.99 -1.46 -13.05
C ASP A 20 -1.03 -1.13 -11.91
N ALA A 21 0.19 -1.67 -11.96
CA ALA A 21 1.16 -1.55 -10.90
C ALA A 21 1.92 -0.21 -10.98
N GLU A 22 2.18 0.30 -12.18
CA GLU A 22 2.56 1.70 -12.38
C GLU A 22 1.47 2.64 -11.85
N ARG A 23 0.20 2.37 -12.19
CA ARG A 23 -0.93 3.19 -11.73
C ARG A 23 -1.07 3.18 -10.21
N LEU A 24 -0.92 2.02 -9.57
CA LEU A 24 -0.92 1.88 -8.12
C LEU A 24 0.25 2.61 -7.48
N SER A 25 1.46 2.48 -8.04
CA SER A 25 2.65 3.19 -7.56
C SER A 25 2.47 4.71 -7.59
N ALA A 26 1.91 5.26 -8.69
CA ALA A 26 1.62 6.68 -8.82
C ALA A 26 0.58 7.16 -7.80
N LEU A 27 -0.48 6.38 -7.57
CA LEU A 27 -1.50 6.68 -6.55
C LEU A 27 -0.91 6.72 -5.14
N LEU A 28 -0.08 5.73 -4.77
CA LEU A 28 0.58 5.68 -3.47
C LEU A 28 1.56 6.85 -3.27
N ALA A 29 2.30 7.24 -4.31
CA ALA A 29 3.17 8.41 -4.26
C ALA A 29 2.37 9.72 -4.02
N GLY A 30 1.23 9.89 -4.70
CA GLY A 30 0.33 11.02 -4.49
C GLY A 30 -0.27 11.06 -3.09
N LEU A 31 -0.71 9.90 -2.57
CA LEU A 31 -1.21 9.75 -1.21
C LEU A 31 -0.15 10.11 -0.16
N SER A 32 1.09 9.66 -0.35
CA SER A 32 2.23 10.03 0.51
C SER A 32 2.43 11.54 0.56
N ALA A 33 2.42 12.20 -0.59
CA ALA A 33 2.59 13.66 -0.67
C ALA A 33 1.43 14.41 -0.02
N LEU A 34 0.20 13.95 -0.21
CA LEU A 34 -0.99 14.55 0.40
C LEU A 34 -1.00 14.37 1.93
N ALA A 35 -0.67 13.16 2.42
CA ALA A 35 -0.56 12.87 3.84
C ALA A 35 0.51 13.74 4.52
N ALA A 36 1.69 13.83 3.90
CA ALA A 36 2.81 14.67 4.38
C ALA A 36 2.47 16.17 4.38
N SER A 37 1.63 16.63 3.43
CA SER A 37 1.20 18.03 3.39
C SER A 37 0.23 18.44 4.50
N GLY A 38 -0.26 17.47 5.30
CA GLY A 38 -1.26 17.73 6.34
C GLY A 38 -2.66 18.07 5.81
N ARG A 39 -2.85 18.11 4.48
CA ARG A 39 -4.10 18.57 3.85
C ARG A 39 -5.24 17.54 3.87
N ILE A 40 -4.97 16.27 4.15
CA ILE A 40 -6.02 15.26 4.35
C ILE A 40 -6.48 15.33 5.82
N PRO A 41 -7.76 15.51 6.14
CA PRO A 41 -8.27 15.45 7.51
C PRO A 41 -8.02 14.08 8.17
N ALA A 42 -7.86 14.03 9.50
CA ALA A 42 -7.64 12.77 10.22
C ALA A 42 -8.76 11.75 10.00
N GLU A 43 -9.99 12.24 9.83
CA GLU A 43 -11.19 11.43 9.56
C GLU A 43 -11.12 10.71 8.21
N GLN A 44 -10.60 11.39 7.18
CA GLN A 44 -10.39 10.78 5.87
C GLN A 44 -9.21 9.79 5.89
N LEU A 45 -8.19 10.05 6.71
CA LEU A 45 -7.10 9.10 6.94
C LEU A 45 -7.59 7.85 7.68
N ALA A 46 -8.46 8.00 8.68
CA ALA A 46 -9.08 6.87 9.38
C ALA A 46 -9.92 6.02 8.43
N ALA A 47 -10.68 6.63 7.52
CA ALA A 47 -11.43 5.91 6.50
C ALA A 47 -10.52 5.08 5.57
N LEU A 48 -9.32 5.58 5.25
CA LEU A 48 -8.31 4.85 4.47
C LEU A 48 -7.63 3.74 5.30
N GLY A 49 -7.46 3.96 6.61
CA GLY A 49 -6.82 3.04 7.56
C GLY A 49 -7.74 1.97 8.15
N GLY A 50 -9.00 1.88 7.72
CA GLY A 50 -9.94 0.88 8.27
C GLY A 50 -10.56 1.24 9.62
N GLY A 51 -10.57 2.53 9.99
CA GLY A 51 -11.30 3.06 11.16
C GLY A 51 -10.42 3.79 12.17
N GLU A 52 -9.12 3.52 12.21
CA GLU A 52 -8.16 4.24 13.05
C GLU A 52 -7.28 5.15 12.18
N ALA A 53 -7.11 6.41 12.57
CA ALA A 53 -6.29 7.36 11.82
C ALA A 53 -4.82 6.97 11.96
N PRO A 54 -4.16 6.47 10.90
CA PRO A 54 -2.75 6.14 10.96
C PRO A 54 -1.92 7.41 11.20
N ASP A 55 -0.75 7.26 11.82
CA ASP A 55 0.21 8.34 11.89
C ASP A 55 0.55 8.81 10.46
N ARG A 56 0.49 10.13 10.25
CA ARG A 56 0.64 10.73 8.92
C ARG A 56 2.02 10.49 8.34
N ALA A 57 3.06 10.54 9.19
CA ALA A 57 4.43 10.35 8.75
C ALA A 57 4.68 8.87 8.45
N GLU A 58 4.12 7.97 9.25
CA GLU A 58 4.14 6.54 9.02
C GLU A 58 3.45 6.17 7.70
N LEU A 59 2.21 6.65 7.48
CA LEU A 59 1.46 6.40 6.23
C LEU A 59 2.22 6.95 5.01
N ALA A 60 2.77 8.16 5.13
CA ALA A 60 3.54 8.78 4.06
C ALA A 60 4.81 7.97 3.73
N THR A 61 5.50 7.47 4.75
CA THR A 61 6.70 6.66 4.61
C THR A 61 6.37 5.31 3.99
N TRP A 62 5.37 4.60 4.53
CA TRP A 62 4.92 3.31 4.01
C TRP A 62 4.48 3.39 2.54
N SER A 63 3.65 4.37 2.20
CA SER A 63 3.16 4.56 0.83
C SER A 63 4.30 4.83 -0.15
N ARG A 64 5.30 5.62 0.26
CA ARG A 64 6.49 5.91 -0.55
C ARG A 64 7.35 4.67 -0.76
N THR A 65 7.59 3.90 0.30
CA THR A 65 8.39 2.66 0.23
C THR A 65 7.73 1.64 -0.68
N LEU A 66 6.40 1.45 -0.56
CA LEU A 66 5.67 0.52 -1.42
C LEU A 66 5.65 0.97 -2.89
N SER A 67 5.46 2.27 -3.15
CA SER A 67 5.57 2.84 -4.50
C SER A 67 6.95 2.58 -5.12
N GLY A 68 8.03 2.78 -4.35
CA GLY A 68 9.39 2.50 -4.78
C GLY A 68 9.65 1.02 -5.04
N TYR A 69 9.15 0.15 -4.14
CA TYR A 69 9.25 -1.30 -4.30
C TYR A 69 8.56 -1.78 -5.58
N LEU A 70 7.31 -1.37 -5.80
CA LEU A 70 6.55 -1.71 -7.00
C LEU A 70 7.30 -1.25 -8.25
N ARG A 71 7.72 0.01 -8.33
CA ARG A 71 8.44 0.53 -9.51
C ARG A 71 9.75 -0.21 -9.80
N ASN A 72 10.43 -0.76 -8.78
CA ASN A 72 11.70 -1.47 -8.96
C ASN A 72 11.53 -2.98 -9.24
N HIS A 73 10.33 -3.54 -9.02
CA HIS A 73 10.03 -4.97 -9.14
C HIS A 73 8.94 -5.26 -10.19
N LEU A 74 8.65 -4.28 -11.05
CA LEU A 74 7.79 -4.36 -12.23
C LEU A 74 8.61 -4.30 -13.51
#